data_AF-A0A969BRV5-F1
#
_entry.id   AF-A0A969BRV5-F1
#
_cell.length_a   1.000
_cell.length_b   1.000
_cell.length_c   1.000
_cell.angle_alpha   90.00
_cell.angle_beta   90.00
_cell.angle_gamma   90.00
#
_symmetry.space_group_name_H-M   'P 1'
#
loop_
_entity.id
_entity.type
_entity.pdbx_description
1 polymer ?
#
loop_
_entity_poly.entity_id
_entity_poly.type
_entity_poly.pdbx_seq_one_letter_code
_entity_poly.pdbx_strand_id
1 'polypeptide(L)'
;MSKRIFHHPAVPADDNTVAWRSAGQLEDTADFREWMDREFPRGAAELANADADVDGTSRRSFLKLMGASTALAGFGMAACRRPEGYIVPYTKAPEWVIPGNATYYASAMRVLRVLRHWW
;
A
#
# COMPACT_ATOMS: atom_id res chain seq x y z
N MET A 1 0.30 15.86 25.31
CA MET A 1 0.88 15.77 23.96
C MET A 1 0.23 16.83 23.08
N SER A 2 0.97 17.87 22.69
CA SER A 2 0.46 18.97 21.86
C SER A 2 0.26 18.50 20.42
N LYS A 3 -0.95 18.68 19.87
CA LYS A 3 -1.32 18.26 18.52
C LYS A 3 -0.62 19.20 17.52
N ARG A 4 0.39 18.71 16.79
CA ARG A 4 1.01 19.48 15.69
C ARG A 4 -0.06 19.72 14.63
N ILE A 5 -0.39 20.99 14.41
CA ILE A 5 -1.21 21.41 13.28
C ILE A 5 -0.27 21.43 12.07
N PHE A 6 -0.50 20.52 11.14
CA PHE A 6 0.23 20.50 9.88
C PHE A 6 -0.34 21.58 8.97
N HIS A 7 0.41 22.66 8.79
CA HIS A 7 0.10 23.69 7.82
C HIS A 7 0.51 23.18 6.44
N HIS A 8 -0.46 22.82 5.62
CA HIS A 8 -0.20 22.46 4.23
C HIS A 8 0.29 23.71 3.48
N PRO A 9 1.30 23.58 2.60
CA PRO A 9 1.68 24.68 1.73
C PRO A 9 0.48 25.00 0.82
N ALA A 10 0.14 26.28 0.70
CA ALA A 10 -0.78 26.72 -0.34
C ALA A 10 -0.11 26.41 -1.69
N VAL A 11 -0.82 25.69 -2.56
CA VAL A 11 -0.36 25.41 -3.91
C VAL A 11 -0.10 26.76 -4.59
N PRO A 12 1.13 27.05 -5.05
CA PRO A 12 1.40 28.28 -5.77
C PRO A 12 0.51 28.30 -7.00
N ALA A 13 -0.29 29.35 -7.15
CA ALA A 13 -1.05 29.62 -8.35
C ALA A 13 -0.10 30.19 -9.42
N ASP A 14 0.98 29.46 -9.74
CA ASP A 14 1.82 29.80 -10.88
C ASP A 14 1.18 29.27 -12.17
N ASP A 15 1.09 30.22 -13.10
CA ASP A 15 0.27 30.29 -14.28
C ASP A 15 0.66 29.26 -15.37
N ASN A 16 0.12 28.03 -15.29
CA ASN A 16 -0.22 27.17 -16.45
C ASN A 16 -0.60 25.71 -16.13
N THR A 17 -0.30 25.17 -14.94
CA THR A 17 -0.49 23.72 -14.71
C THR A 17 -1.86 23.42 -14.13
N VAL A 18 -2.86 23.25 -15.00
CA VAL A 18 -4.17 22.74 -14.61
C VAL A 18 -4.05 21.26 -14.24
N ALA A 19 -4.14 20.94 -12.94
CA ALA A 19 -4.16 19.57 -12.47
C ALA A 19 -5.56 18.96 -12.66
N TRP A 20 -5.74 18.20 -13.73
CA TRP A 20 -6.98 17.48 -14.01
C TRP A 20 -7.16 16.30 -13.05
N ARG A 21 -8.32 16.18 -12.41
CA ARG A 21 -8.65 15.06 -11.50
C ARG A 21 -9.25 13.88 -12.25
N SER A 22 -9.79 14.09 -13.44
CA SER A 22 -10.39 13.06 -14.28
C SER A 22 -10.35 13.45 -15.77
N ALA A 23 -10.52 12.46 -16.66
CA ALA A 23 -10.63 12.70 -18.10
C ALA A 23 -11.82 13.60 -18.47
N GLY A 24 -12.94 13.45 -17.77
CA GLY A 24 -14.11 14.33 -17.97
C GLY A 24 -13.83 15.79 -17.62
N GLN A 25 -12.96 16.05 -16.64
CA GLN A 25 -12.56 17.41 -16.30
C GLN A 25 -11.68 18.04 -17.39
N LEU A 26 -10.88 17.23 -18.11
CA LEU A 26 -10.07 17.69 -19.25
C LEU A 26 -10.93 18.02 -20.47
N GLU A 27 -11.98 17.24 -20.72
CA GLU A 27 -12.86 17.38 -21.89
C GLU A 27 -13.91 18.49 -21.73
N ASP A 28 -14.23 18.89 -20.50
CA ASP A 28 -15.08 20.04 -20.14
C ASP A 28 -16.41 20.11 -20.90
N THR A 29 -17.06 18.95 -21.04
CA THR A 29 -18.34 18.79 -21.73
C THR A 29 -19.52 19.30 -20.87
N ALA A 30 -20.59 19.76 -21.52
CA ALA A 30 -21.77 20.31 -20.82
C ALA A 30 -22.43 19.28 -19.88
N ASP A 31 -22.53 18.02 -20.31
CA ASP A 31 -23.08 16.91 -19.51
C ASP A 31 -22.22 16.65 -18.26
N PHE A 32 -20.89 16.79 -18.37
CA PHE A 32 -19.98 16.61 -17.25
C PHE A 32 -20.10 17.72 -16.21
N ARG A 33 -20.32 18.97 -16.64
CA ARG A 33 -20.60 20.10 -15.73
C ARG A 33 -21.92 19.91 -14.98
N GLU A 34 -23.00 19.53 -15.68
CA GLU A 34 -24.29 19.23 -15.05
C GLU A 34 -24.19 18.06 -14.06
N TRP A 35 -23.37 17.06 -14.38
CA TRP A 35 -23.09 15.94 -13.49
C TRP A 35 -22.32 16.37 -12.23
N MET A 36 -21.37 17.31 -12.36
CA MET A 36 -20.61 17.86 -11.24
C MET A 36 -21.44 18.77 -10.32
N ASP A 37 -22.35 19.56 -10.89
CA ASP A 37 -23.22 20.46 -10.13
C ASP A 37 -24.31 19.71 -9.34
N ARG A 38 -24.46 18.40 -9.57
CA ARG A 38 -25.41 17.55 -8.87
C ARG A 38 -24.84 17.03 -7.56
N GLU A 39 -25.49 17.39 -6.45
CA GLU A 39 -25.14 16.93 -5.10
C GLU A 39 -25.06 15.39 -4.97
N PHE A 40 -25.93 14.66 -5.69
CA PHE A 40 -25.89 13.19 -5.77
C PHE A 40 -25.89 12.74 -7.24
N PRO A 41 -24.71 12.41 -7.80
CA PRO A 41 -24.59 11.83 -9.13
C PRO A 41 -25.52 10.62 -9.35
N ARG A 42 -25.99 10.41 -10.58
CA ARG A 42 -26.78 9.20 -10.92
C ARG A 42 -25.97 7.95 -10.55
N GLY A 43 -26.56 7.05 -9.78
CA GLY A 43 -25.90 5.87 -9.20
C GLY A 43 -25.42 6.02 -7.75
N ALA A 44 -25.18 7.25 -7.26
CA ALA A 44 -24.82 7.48 -5.86
C ALA A 44 -26.04 7.35 -4.92
N ALA A 45 -27.19 7.86 -5.37
CA ALA A 45 -28.46 7.73 -4.67
C ALA A 45 -29.17 6.39 -4.92
N GLU A 46 -28.83 5.65 -5.97
CA GLU A 46 -29.36 4.29 -6.23
C GLU A 46 -28.88 3.30 -5.15
N LEU A 47 -27.65 3.44 -4.66
CA LEU A 47 -27.21 2.73 -3.45
C LEU A 47 -27.92 3.19 -2.17
N ALA A 48 -28.54 4.38 -2.20
CA ALA A 48 -29.19 4.99 -1.05
C ALA A 48 -30.71 4.72 -0.96
N ASN A 49 -31.38 4.64 -2.11
CA ASN A 49 -32.84 4.61 -2.28
C ASN A 49 -33.32 3.41 -3.12
N ALA A 50 -32.50 2.36 -3.33
CA ALA A 50 -32.95 1.10 -3.93
C ALA A 50 -33.85 0.31 -2.96
N ASP A 51 -35.05 0.87 -2.73
CA ASP A 51 -36.15 0.28 -1.98
C ASP A 51 -37.32 -0.08 -2.91
N ALA A 52 -37.20 0.07 -4.23
CA ALA A 52 -38.26 -0.27 -5.18
C ALA A 52 -37.74 -0.94 -6.48
N ASP A 53 -37.92 -2.25 -6.52
CA ASP A 53 -38.48 -2.97 -7.67
C ASP A 53 -37.67 -3.21 -8.96
N VAL A 54 -36.34 -3.28 -8.91
CA VAL A 54 -35.57 -4.06 -9.92
C VAL A 54 -34.41 -4.81 -9.25
N ASP A 55 -34.63 -6.10 -9.03
CA ASP A 55 -33.62 -7.17 -8.84
C ASP A 55 -32.48 -6.93 -7.81
N GLY A 56 -32.77 -7.28 -6.55
CA GLY A 56 -31.85 -8.03 -5.69
C GLY A 56 -30.74 -7.31 -4.91
N THR A 57 -30.50 -6.01 -5.08
CA THR A 57 -29.30 -5.36 -4.51
C THR A 57 -29.59 -4.53 -3.25
N SER A 58 -30.15 -5.16 -2.22
CA SER A 58 -30.21 -4.57 -0.88
C SER A 58 -28.79 -4.30 -0.35
N ARG A 59 -28.57 -3.16 0.35
CA ARG A 59 -27.31 -2.85 1.08
C ARG A 59 -26.81 -4.04 1.90
N ARG A 60 -27.73 -4.82 2.47
CA ARG A 60 -27.43 -6.04 3.24
C ARG A 60 -26.90 -7.17 2.36
N SER A 61 -27.46 -7.38 1.18
CA SER A 61 -26.99 -8.38 0.21
C SER A 61 -25.61 -8.02 -0.33
N PHE A 62 -25.35 -6.74 -0.59
CA PHE A 62 -24.03 -6.23 -0.95
C PHE A 62 -22.99 -6.48 0.16
N LEU A 63 -23.30 -6.12 1.41
CA LEU A 63 -22.42 -6.38 2.55
C LEU A 63 -22.17 -7.87 2.79
N LYS A 64 -23.19 -8.72 2.57
CA LYS A 64 -23.03 -10.18 2.64
C LYS A 64 -22.06 -10.69 1.58
N LEU A 65 -22.17 -10.23 0.33
CA LEU A 65 -21.32 -10.68 -0.78
C LEU A 65 -19.87 -10.18 -0.64
N MET A 66 -19.69 -8.90 -0.29
CA MET A 66 -18.37 -8.31 -0.02
C MET A 66 -17.71 -8.94 1.21
N GLY A 67 -18.48 -9.19 2.27
CA GLY A 67 -18.02 -9.89 3.47
C GLY A 67 -17.62 -11.34 3.18
N ALA A 68 -18.43 -12.08 2.42
CA ALA A 68 -18.11 -13.45 1.99
C ALA A 68 -16.85 -13.50 1.12
N SER A 69 -16.71 -12.56 0.18
CA SER A 69 -15.53 -12.45 -0.69
C SER A 69 -14.27 -12.12 0.11
N THR A 70 -14.37 -11.21 1.08
CA THR A 70 -13.24 -10.85 1.97
C THR A 70 -12.89 -11.98 2.92
N ALA A 71 -13.87 -12.75 3.40
CA ALA A 71 -13.62 -13.93 4.22
C ALA A 71 -12.87 -15.03 3.43
N LEU A 72 -13.32 -15.32 2.20
CA LEU A 72 -12.68 -16.31 1.34
C LEU A 72 -11.28 -15.87 0.89
N ALA A 73 -11.11 -14.61 0.47
CA ALA A 73 -9.83 -14.11 -0.02
C ALA A 73 -8.85 -13.74 1.10
N GLY A 74 -9.34 -13.12 2.18
CA GLY A 74 -8.51 -12.58 3.26
C GLY A 74 -8.19 -13.60 4.35
N PHE A 75 -9.21 -14.28 4.89
CA PHE A 75 -9.00 -15.26 5.97
C PHE A 75 -8.62 -16.65 5.45
N GLY A 76 -9.01 -17.00 4.22
CA GLY A 76 -8.68 -18.29 3.60
C GLY A 76 -7.27 -18.38 3.01
N MET A 77 -6.69 -17.26 2.56
CA MET A 77 -5.41 -17.26 1.83
C MET A 77 -4.29 -16.44 2.47
N ALA A 78 -4.54 -15.66 3.53
CA ALA A 78 -3.49 -14.83 4.14
C ALA A 78 -3.61 -14.74 5.67
N ALA A 79 -2.96 -15.69 6.36
CA ALA A 79 -2.28 -15.37 7.62
C ALA A 79 -1.12 -16.36 7.81
N CYS A 80 -0.12 -16.21 6.94
CA CYS A 80 1.26 -16.66 7.05
C CYS A 80 1.56 -17.52 8.28
N ARG A 81 1.72 -18.84 8.09
CA ARG A 81 2.42 -19.67 9.09
C ARG A 81 3.79 -19.04 9.31
N ARG A 82 3.95 -18.28 10.40
CA ARG A 82 5.22 -17.69 10.77
C ARG A 82 6.17 -18.86 11.04
N PRO A 83 7.23 -19.06 10.24
CA PRO A 83 8.19 -20.10 10.54
C PRO A 83 8.80 -19.79 11.91
N GLU A 84 8.76 -20.80 12.77
CA GLU A 84 9.39 -20.76 14.08
C GLU A 84 10.91 -20.77 13.89
N GLY A 85 11.52 -19.60 14.01
CA GLY A 85 12.97 -19.44 14.06
C GLY A 85 13.43 -19.60 15.51
N TYR A 86 14.12 -20.70 15.81
CA TYR A 86 14.76 -20.88 17.11
C TYR A 86 16.12 -20.17 17.13
N ILE A 87 16.31 -19.26 18.09
CA ILE A 87 17.60 -18.60 18.33
C ILE A 87 18.30 -19.37 19.46
N VAL A 88 19.32 -20.15 19.11
CA VAL A 88 20.07 -20.95 20.09
C VAL A 88 21.28 -20.13 20.57
N PRO A 89 21.38 -19.79 21.88
CA PRO A 89 22.52 -19.06 22.42
C PRO A 89 23.75 -19.97 22.58
N TYR A 90 24.93 -19.36 22.75
CA TYR A 90 26.14 -20.09 23.13
C TYR A 90 25.96 -20.76 24.50
N THR A 91 26.33 -22.04 24.63
CA THR A 91 26.37 -22.74 25.92
C THR A 91 27.51 -22.24 26.82
N LYS A 92 28.63 -21.83 26.21
CA LYS A 92 29.76 -21.13 26.84
C LYS A 92 30.18 -19.99 25.91
N ALA A 93 29.80 -18.77 26.27
CA ALA A 93 30.12 -17.59 25.46
C ALA A 93 31.61 -17.21 25.64
N PRO A 94 32.34 -16.90 24.54
CA PRO A 94 33.68 -16.32 24.63
C PRO A 94 33.61 -14.87 25.12
N GLU A 95 34.66 -14.42 25.82
CA GLU A 95 34.71 -13.10 26.49
C GLU A 95 34.72 -11.90 25.54
N TRP A 96 35.18 -12.08 24.30
CA TRP A 96 35.38 -11.00 23.33
C TRP A 96 34.29 -10.91 22.23
N VAL A 97 33.22 -11.70 22.31
CA VAL A 97 32.11 -11.65 21.32
C VAL A 97 30.80 -11.27 22.00
N ILE A 98 30.24 -10.10 21.62
CA ILE A 98 28.95 -9.61 22.12
C ILE A 98 27.91 -9.74 21.00
N PRO A 99 26.84 -10.55 21.17
CA PRO A 99 25.77 -10.65 20.18
C PRO A 99 25.18 -9.28 19.85
N GLY A 100 25.11 -8.93 18.57
CA GLY A 100 24.61 -7.64 18.09
C GLY A 100 25.68 -6.57 17.83
N ASN A 101 26.91 -6.75 18.32
CA ASN A 101 28.04 -5.86 18.01
C ASN A 101 29.00 -6.52 17.01
N ALA A 102 29.34 -5.82 15.93
CA ALA A 102 30.29 -6.31 14.94
C ALA A 102 31.72 -6.38 15.52
N THR A 103 32.39 -7.51 15.33
CA THR A 103 33.81 -7.70 15.68
C THR A 103 34.63 -7.76 14.40
N TYR A 104 35.60 -6.84 14.24
CA TYR A 104 36.46 -6.76 13.06
C TYR A 104 37.75 -7.54 13.27
N TYR A 105 38.14 -8.33 12.28
CA TYR A 105 39.38 -9.11 12.27
C TYR A 105 40.26 -8.71 11.11
N ALA A 106 41.58 -8.65 11.33
CA ALA A 106 42.55 -8.45 10.27
C ALA A 106 42.90 -9.80 9.63
N SER A 107 42.25 -10.13 8.51
CA SER A 107 42.59 -11.31 7.69
C SER A 107 43.15 -10.88 6.33
N ALA A 108 43.97 -11.73 5.73
CA ALA A 108 44.52 -11.52 4.39
C ALA A 108 44.17 -12.73 3.52
N MET A 109 43.66 -12.48 2.31
CA MET A 109 43.41 -13.51 1.31
C MET A 109 44.58 -13.57 0.33
N ARG A 110 45.20 -14.73 0.17
CA ARG A 110 46.28 -14.92 -0.81
C ARG A 110 45.67 -15.04 -2.20
N VAL A 111 45.84 -14.01 -3.02
CA VAL A 111 45.45 -14.07 -4.43
C VAL A 111 46.57 -14.76 -5.22
N LEU A 112 46.28 -15.91 -5.82
CA LEU A 112 47.17 -16.49 -6.82
C LEU A 112 47.04 -15.71 -8.13
N ARG A 113 48.13 -15.05 -8.53
CA ARG A 113 48.24 -14.43 -9.85
C ARG A 113 48.39 -15.55 -10.88
N VAL A 114 47.29 -15.92 -11.55
CA VAL A 114 47.35 -16.71 -12.78
C VAL A 114 47.82 -15.77 -13.88
N LEU A 115 49.12 -15.83 -14.21
CA LEU A 115 49.64 -15.22 -15.43
C LEU A 115 49.06 -16.00 -16.61
N ARG A 116 47.96 -15.49 -17.17
CA ARG A 116 47.47 -15.89 -18.48
C ARG A 116 48.46 -15.37 -19.52
N HIS A 117 49.53 -16.13 -19.77
CA HIS A 117 50.32 -15.97 -20.99
C HIS A 117 49.43 -16.41 -22.15
N TRP A 118 48.87 -15.44 -22.87
CA TRP A 118 48.30 -15.65 -24.20
C TRP A 118 49.37 -15.32 -25.23
N TRP A 119 49.94 -16.36 -25.81
CA TRP A 119 50.48 -16.40 -27.18
C TRP A 119 50.24 -17.81 -27.71
#